data_AF-A0A150SF83-F1
#
_entry.id   AF-A0A150SF83-F1
#
_cell.length_a   1.000
_cell.length_b   1.000
_cell.length_c   1.000
_cell.angle_alpha   90.00
_cell.angle_beta   90.00
_cell.angle_gamma   90.00
#
_symmetry.space_group_name_H-M   'P 1'
#
loop_
_entity.id
_entity.type
_entity.pdbx_description
1 polymer ?
#
loop_
_entity_poly.entity_id
_entity_poly.type
_entity_poly.pdbx_seq_one_letter_code
_entity_poly.pdbx_strand_id
1 'polypeptide(L)'
;MTTAFFEARGFRFRLDREGAEVSEEPARPVQASIEPDEAGLGGDEPLAELLGRRLSALLGAPVSDEEGIFDLAIERDGAVVAAVQLSCGEDDEDVLELLGERAPSVQVRALVEALVEALRGPG
;
A
#
# COMPACT_ATOMS: atom_id res chain seq x y z
N MET A 1 15.12 9.29 -13.42
CA MET A 1 14.10 8.23 -13.39
C MET A 1 12.91 8.79 -12.63
N THR A 2 11.75 8.88 -13.24
CA THR A 2 10.52 9.29 -12.54
C THR A 2 10.07 8.09 -11.72
N THR A 3 10.11 8.16 -10.40
CA THR A 3 9.57 7.08 -9.57
C THR A 3 8.06 7.03 -9.77
N ALA A 4 7.54 5.87 -10.17
CA ALA A 4 6.12 5.69 -10.41
C ALA A 4 5.33 5.86 -9.11
N PHE A 5 4.15 6.48 -9.18
CA PHE A 5 3.28 6.70 -8.04
C PHE A 5 1.81 6.64 -8.46
N PHE A 6 0.92 6.41 -7.49
CA PHE A 6 -0.52 6.60 -7.65
C PHE A 6 -1.07 7.45 -6.52
N GLU A 7 -2.22 8.08 -6.73
CA GLU A 7 -2.84 8.99 -5.76
C GLU A 7 -4.25 8.53 -5.41
N ALA A 8 -4.59 8.55 -4.12
CA ALA A 8 -5.93 8.25 -3.62
C ALA A 8 -6.19 9.01 -2.32
N ARG A 9 -7.40 9.57 -2.19
CA ARG A 9 -7.82 10.38 -1.02
C ARG A 9 -6.82 11.44 -0.53
N GLY A 10 -6.07 12.05 -1.44
CA GLY A 10 -5.06 13.06 -1.12
C GLY A 10 -3.72 12.52 -0.63
N PHE A 11 -3.53 11.20 -0.63
CA PHE A 11 -2.23 10.55 -0.43
C PHE A 11 -1.62 10.18 -1.77
N ARG A 12 -0.30 10.29 -1.85
CA ARG A 12 0.51 9.76 -2.95
C ARG A 12 1.28 8.55 -2.47
N PHE A 13 1.09 7.42 -3.13
CA PHE A 13 1.76 6.17 -2.85
C PHE A 13 2.85 5.94 -3.87
N ARG A 14 4.05 5.67 -3.39
CA ARG A 14 5.20 5.29 -4.21
C ARG A 14 5.68 3.92 -3.79
N LEU A 15 6.02 3.09 -4.76
CA LEU A 15 6.84 1.93 -4.49
C LEU A 15 8.24 2.35 -4.09
N ASP A 16 8.83 1.49 -3.27
CA ASP A 16 10.16 1.61 -2.71
C ASP A 16 10.21 2.70 -1.62
N ARG A 17 10.44 2.23 -0.38
CA ARG A 17 10.62 3.09 0.79
C ARG A 17 12.09 3.42 1.07
N GLU A 18 13.03 3.06 0.19
CA GLU A 18 14.45 3.34 0.39
C GLU A 18 14.66 4.85 0.57
N GLY A 19 15.15 5.24 1.75
CA GLY A 19 15.35 6.63 2.16
C GLY A 19 14.07 7.40 2.53
N ALA A 20 12.91 6.74 2.64
CA ALA A 20 11.66 7.35 3.07
C ALA A 20 11.54 7.32 4.61
N GLU A 21 11.82 8.46 5.25
CA GLU A 21 11.65 8.64 6.69
C GLU A 21 10.35 9.40 6.98
N VAL A 22 9.56 8.91 7.94
CA VAL A 22 8.34 9.60 8.38
C VAL A 22 8.71 10.97 8.93
N SER A 23 8.17 12.02 8.30
CA SER A 23 8.60 13.40 8.54
C SER A 23 8.19 13.96 9.91
N GLU A 24 7.22 13.34 10.60
CA GLU A 24 6.73 13.75 11.92
C GLU A 24 7.11 12.73 13.00
N GLU A 25 7.81 13.18 14.04
CA GLU A 25 8.21 12.35 15.18
C GLU A 25 7.39 12.64 16.47
N PRO A 26 7.18 11.66 17.36
CA PRO A 26 7.55 10.25 17.18
C PRO A 26 6.59 9.55 16.21
N ALA A 27 7.16 8.72 15.34
CA ALA A 27 6.39 7.85 14.46
C ALA A 27 5.49 6.91 15.28
N ARG A 28 4.37 6.51 14.69
CA ARG A 28 3.39 5.59 15.29
C ARG A 28 3.28 4.34 14.43
N PRO A 29 3.08 3.16 15.02
CA PRO A 29 2.95 1.94 14.26
C PRO A 29 1.68 1.95 13.41
N VAL A 30 1.79 1.31 12.25
CA VAL A 30 0.69 0.90 11.38
C VAL A 30 0.56 -0.61 11.49
N GLN A 31 -0.64 -1.07 11.80
CA GLN A 31 -1.03 -2.47 11.73
C GLN A 31 -2.50 -2.50 11.33
N ALA A 32 -2.79 -3.06 10.17
CA ALA A 32 -4.14 -3.27 9.68
C ALA A 32 -4.19 -4.50 8.78
N SER A 33 -5.32 -5.20 8.83
CA SER A 33 -5.67 -6.25 7.88
C SER A 33 -6.77 -5.73 6.96
N ILE A 34 -6.71 -6.11 5.69
CA ILE A 34 -7.60 -5.67 4.62
C ILE A 34 -8.10 -6.93 3.91
N GLU A 35 -9.41 -7.09 3.82
CA GLU A 35 -9.98 -8.21 3.08
C GLU A 35 -9.72 -8.02 1.56
N PRO A 36 -9.27 -9.04 0.81
CA PRO A 36 -8.99 -8.91 -0.61
C PRO A 36 -10.21 -8.51 -1.43
N ASP A 37 -11.38 -9.03 -1.09
CA ASP A 37 -12.65 -8.63 -1.70
C ASP A 37 -12.95 -7.15 -1.50
N GLU A 38 -12.60 -6.60 -0.33
CA GLU A 38 -12.71 -5.16 -0.11
C GLU A 38 -11.76 -4.40 -1.03
N ALA A 39 -10.59 -4.92 -1.36
CA ALA A 39 -9.66 -4.30 -2.32
C ALA A 39 -10.00 -4.58 -3.79
N GLY A 40 -11.05 -5.36 -4.09
CA GLY A 40 -11.36 -5.80 -5.46
C GLY A 40 -10.39 -6.84 -6.00
N LEU A 41 -9.74 -7.60 -5.11
CA LEU A 41 -8.74 -8.64 -5.39
C LEU A 41 -9.29 -10.04 -5.07
N GLY A 42 -10.61 -10.23 -5.10
CA GLY A 42 -11.22 -11.54 -5.02
C GLY A 42 -11.06 -12.32 -6.33
N GLY A 43 -10.94 -13.65 -6.24
CA GLY A 43 -10.86 -14.53 -7.41
C GLY A 43 -10.19 -15.87 -7.12
N ASP A 44 -10.05 -16.69 -8.16
CA ASP A 44 -9.39 -18.00 -8.09
C ASP A 44 -7.86 -17.93 -8.33
N GLU A 45 -7.33 -16.74 -8.64
CA GLU A 45 -5.89 -16.52 -8.86
C GLU A 45 -5.18 -16.23 -7.53
N PRO A 46 -3.87 -16.52 -7.40
CA PRO A 46 -3.10 -16.19 -6.21
C PRO A 46 -3.14 -14.70 -5.89
N LEU A 47 -3.39 -14.35 -4.62
CA LEU A 47 -3.53 -12.96 -4.18
C LEU A 47 -2.29 -12.11 -4.51
N ALA A 48 -1.09 -12.66 -4.35
CA ALA A 48 0.17 -11.99 -4.70
C ALA A 48 0.23 -11.60 -6.18
N GLU A 49 -0.23 -12.47 -7.09
CA GLU A 49 -0.30 -12.16 -8.52
C GLU A 49 -1.33 -11.06 -8.82
N LEU A 50 -2.52 -11.16 -8.22
CA LEU A 50 -3.58 -10.16 -8.39
C LEU A 50 -3.12 -8.78 -7.89
N LEU A 51 -2.48 -8.74 -6.72
CA LEU A 51 -1.94 -7.52 -6.13
C LEU A 51 -0.82 -6.93 -7.00
N GLY A 52 0.15 -7.74 -7.43
CA GLY A 52 1.26 -7.30 -8.28
C GLY A 52 0.78 -6.72 -9.62
N ARG A 53 -0.19 -7.38 -10.28
CA ARG A 53 -0.82 -6.85 -11.51
C ARG A 53 -1.54 -5.54 -11.23
N ARG A 54 -2.20 -5.41 -10.07
CA ARG A 54 -2.96 -4.21 -9.74
C ARG A 54 -2.06 -3.02 -9.46
N LEU A 55 -1.01 -3.22 -8.67
CA LEU A 55 0.02 -2.21 -8.42
C LEU A 55 0.72 -1.84 -9.73
N SER A 56 1.03 -2.82 -10.59
CA SER A 56 1.60 -2.55 -11.91
C SER A 56 0.72 -1.61 -12.75
N ALA A 57 -0.60 -1.83 -12.74
CA ALA A 57 -1.54 -1.00 -13.46
C ALA A 57 -1.63 0.43 -12.87
N LEU A 58 -1.67 0.55 -11.54
CA LEU A 58 -1.71 1.85 -10.84
C LEU A 58 -0.45 2.68 -11.10
N LEU A 59 0.70 2.02 -11.17
CA LEU A 59 2.01 2.66 -11.31
C LEU A 59 2.42 2.85 -12.77
N GLY A 60 1.73 2.20 -13.72
CA GLY A 60 2.09 2.24 -15.14
C GLY A 60 3.44 1.59 -15.46
N ALA A 61 3.92 0.72 -14.57
CA ALA A 61 5.20 0.02 -14.69
C ALA A 61 5.05 -1.41 -14.15
N PRO A 62 5.77 -2.40 -14.70
CA PRO A 62 5.71 -3.77 -14.19
C PRO A 62 6.31 -3.84 -12.79
N VAL A 63 5.54 -4.38 -11.86
CA VAL A 63 5.89 -4.63 -10.47
C VAL A 63 5.43 -6.04 -10.15
N SER A 64 6.35 -6.88 -9.70
CA SER A 64 6.06 -8.24 -9.28
C SER A 64 6.97 -8.59 -8.14
N ASP A 65 6.39 -9.18 -7.11
CA ASP A 65 7.10 -9.77 -5.99
C ASP A 65 6.50 -11.15 -5.76
N GLU A 66 7.33 -12.20 -5.78
CA GLU A 66 6.87 -13.59 -5.68
C GLU A 66 6.29 -13.91 -4.30
N GLU A 67 6.69 -13.14 -3.27
CA GLU A 67 6.21 -13.24 -1.90
C GLU A 67 4.98 -12.35 -1.66
N GLY A 68 4.59 -11.53 -2.66
CA GLY A 68 3.48 -10.60 -2.54
C GLY A 68 3.75 -9.43 -1.61
N ILE A 69 5.03 -9.08 -1.41
CA ILE A 69 5.48 -8.04 -0.48
C ILE A 69 5.84 -6.77 -1.25
N PHE A 70 5.26 -5.64 -0.85
CA PHE A 70 5.45 -4.36 -1.51
C PHE A 70 5.70 -3.24 -0.49
N ASP A 71 6.90 -2.69 -0.49
CA ASP A 71 7.25 -1.51 0.30
C ASP A 71 6.69 -0.23 -0.35
N LEU A 72 5.98 0.57 0.45
CA LEU A 72 5.31 1.80 0.04
C LEU A 72 5.73 2.98 0.90
N ALA A 73 6.19 4.05 0.26
CA ALA A 73 6.25 5.37 0.85
C ALA A 73 4.95 6.14 0.53
N ILE A 74 4.35 6.73 1.57
CA ILE A 74 3.10 7.49 1.45
C ILE A 74 3.37 8.95 1.77
N GLU A 75 3.12 9.82 0.80
CA GLU A 75 3.30 11.26 0.90
C GLU A 75 1.95 11.98 1.01
N ARG A 76 1.92 13.07 1.79
CA ARG A 76 0.84 14.06 1.78
C ARG A 76 1.47 15.46 1.79
N ASP A 77 1.02 16.34 0.90
CA ASP A 77 1.53 17.71 0.79
C ASP A 77 3.07 17.79 0.60
N GLY A 78 3.66 16.76 -0.03
CA GLY A 78 5.10 16.68 -0.29
C GLY A 78 5.96 16.18 0.88
N ALA A 79 5.35 15.79 2.00
CA ALA A 79 6.04 15.16 3.14
C ALA A 79 5.72 13.68 3.21
N VAL A 80 6.69 12.84 3.62
CA VAL A 80 6.45 11.41 3.87
C VAL A 80 5.70 11.27 5.19
N VAL A 81 4.45 10.85 5.11
CA VAL A 81 3.55 10.71 6.26
C VAL A 81 3.36 9.26 6.70
N ALA A 82 3.77 8.28 5.89
CA ALA A 82 3.88 6.90 6.31
C ALA A 82 4.90 6.13 5.44
N ALA A 83 5.51 5.11 6.03
CA ALA A 83 6.35 4.13 5.36
C ALA A 83 5.83 2.75 5.79
N VAL A 84 5.25 2.02 4.84
CA VAL A 84 4.51 0.79 5.12
C VAL A 84 4.89 -0.31 4.15
N GLN A 85 4.77 -1.55 4.60
CA GLN A 85 4.81 -2.76 3.80
C GLN A 85 3.38 -3.24 3.61
N LEU A 86 3.00 -3.50 2.36
CA LEU A 86 1.78 -4.19 2.00
C LEU A 86 2.16 -5.63 1.62
N SER A 87 1.63 -6.62 2.32
CA SER A 87 1.92 -8.03 2.05
C SER A 87 0.66 -8.87 1.98
N CYS A 88 0.73 -9.96 1.23
CA CYS A 88 -0.23 -11.07 1.37
C CYS A 88 0.15 -11.88 2.61
N GLY A 89 -0.82 -12.29 3.43
CA GLY A 89 -0.55 -13.14 4.59
C GLY A 89 0.11 -14.48 4.18
N GLU A 90 1.08 -14.94 4.96
CA GLU A 90 1.85 -16.17 4.68
C GLU A 90 1.16 -17.47 5.16
N ASP A 91 0.15 -17.38 6.04
CA ASP A 91 -0.40 -18.51 6.82
C ASP A 91 -1.92 -18.71 6.64
N ASP A 92 -2.39 -19.18 5.47
CA ASP A 92 -3.81 -19.53 5.18
C ASP A 92 -4.85 -18.41 5.37
N GLU A 93 -4.43 -17.23 5.83
CA GLU A 93 -5.23 -16.03 5.93
C GLU A 93 -5.14 -15.31 4.59
N ASP A 94 -6.14 -15.53 3.72
CA ASP A 94 -6.36 -14.81 2.46
C ASP A 94 -6.65 -13.32 2.73
N VAL A 95 -5.72 -12.60 3.36
CA VAL A 95 -5.83 -11.20 3.75
C VAL A 95 -4.60 -10.42 3.30
N LEU A 96 -4.81 -9.12 3.10
CA LEU A 96 -3.73 -8.17 2.90
C LEU A 96 -3.36 -7.53 4.23
N GLU A 97 -2.08 -7.51 4.55
CA GLU A 97 -1.55 -6.86 5.74
C GLU A 97 -0.86 -5.56 5.38
N LEU A 98 -1.13 -4.52 6.17
CA LEU A 98 -0.46 -3.23 6.09
C LEU A 98 0.29 -2.98 7.40
N LEU A 99 1.61 -3.08 7.35
CA LEU A 99 2.50 -2.96 8.49
C LEU A 99 3.49 -1.81 8.29
N GLY A 100 3.97 -1.19 9.37
CA GLY A 100 5.03 -0.18 9.28
C GLY A 100 4.80 0.99 10.21
N GLU A 101 5.08 2.20 9.74
CA GLU A 101 5.08 3.41 10.55
C GLU A 101 4.40 4.59 9.86
N ARG A 102 3.84 5.50 10.65
CA ARG A 102 3.17 6.71 10.18
C ARG A 102 3.41 7.91 11.07
N ALA A 103 3.19 9.08 10.51
CA ALA A 103 3.08 10.31 11.26
C ALA A 103 1.93 10.22 12.28
N PRO A 104 2.07 10.81 13.48
CA PRO A 104 1.03 10.80 14.51
C PRO A 104 -0.27 11.46 14.06
N SER A 105 -0.19 12.43 13.13
CA SER A 105 -1.31 13.18 12.56
C SER A 105 -2.19 12.36 11.59
N VAL A 106 -1.68 11.23 11.08
CA VAL A 106 -2.38 10.39 10.09
C VAL A 106 -3.09 9.24 10.79
N GLN A 107 -4.33 8.94 10.41
CA GLN A 107 -5.03 7.78 10.95
C GLN A 107 -4.75 6.54 10.10
N VAL A 108 -4.52 5.37 10.73
CA VAL A 108 -4.33 4.08 10.01
C VAL A 108 -5.49 3.83 9.05
N ARG A 109 -6.73 4.05 9.52
CA ARG A 109 -7.94 3.92 8.72
C ARG A 109 -7.91 4.76 7.44
N ALA A 110 -7.37 5.98 7.48
CA ALA A 110 -7.29 6.85 6.30
C ALA A 110 -6.32 6.28 5.24
N LEU A 111 -5.21 5.68 5.67
CA LEU A 111 -4.27 4.99 4.79
C LEU A 111 -4.93 3.77 4.13
N VAL A 112 -5.61 2.95 4.94
CA VAL A 112 -6.33 1.75 4.47
C VAL A 112 -7.41 2.11 3.46
N GLU A 113 -8.28 3.07 3.79
CA GLU A 113 -9.36 3.47 2.88
C GLU A 113 -8.84 4.02 1.55
N ALA A 114 -7.73 4.77 1.58
CA ALA A 114 -7.10 5.29 0.38
C ALA A 114 -6.48 4.16 -0.48
N LEU A 115 -5.77 3.23 0.15
CA LEU A 115 -5.19 2.07 -0.53
C LEU A 115 -6.27 1.18 -1.15
N VAL A 116 -7.33 0.86 -0.40
CA VAL A 116 -8.47 0.07 -0.88
C VAL A 116 -9.16 0.74 -2.06
N GLU A 117 -9.38 2.06 -2.01
CA GLU A 117 -9.96 2.82 -3.12
C GLU A 117 -9.09 2.74 -4.38
N ALA A 118 -7.77 2.88 -4.24
CA ALA A 118 -6.84 2.73 -5.35
C ALA A 118 -6.87 1.30 -5.93
N LEU A 119 -6.82 0.28 -5.07
CA LEU A 119 -6.83 -1.12 -5.49
C LEU A 119 -8.15 -1.52 -6.18
N ARG A 120 -9.31 -1.05 -5.72
CA ARG A 120 -10.59 -1.25 -6.43
C ARG A 120 -10.61 -0.64 -7.83
N GLY A 121 -9.87 0.46 -8.01
CA GLY A 121 -9.77 1.28 -9.23
C GLY A 121 -11.13 1.79 -9.73
N PRO A 122 -11.19 2.35 -10.95
CA PRO A 122 -12.44 2.84 -11.52
C PRO A 122 -13.34 1.65 -11.86
N GLY A 123 -14.51 1.58 -11.21
CA GLY A 123 -15.60 0.68 -11.59
C GLY A 123 -16.27 1.08 -12.90
#